data_AF-A0A532T3W4-F1
#
_entry.id   AF-A0A532T3W4-F1
#
_cell.length_a   1.000
_cell.length_b   1.000
_cell.length_c   1.000
_cell.angle_alpha   90.00
_cell.angle_beta   90.00
_cell.angle_gamma   90.00
#
_symmetry.space_group_name_H-M   'P 1'
#
loop_
_entity.id
_entity.type
_entity.pdbx_description
1 polymer ?
#
loop_
_entity_poly.entity_id
_entity_poly.type
_entity_poly.pdbx_seq_one_letter_code
_entity_poly.pdbx_strand_id
1 'polypeptide(L)'
;MKKKSQIQMMETIAIMLIFFVIIVIGFTFYIRTSGFSQGQKIAKIQELESIKVSQAISFLPELQCSSKNIIKDNCFDMYKLSAFMTLPDKNNVYYPFFYYSDITVKEIYPSNKEWNIYNRTRSGSVYKTSIPILLYNATTRTNSFGMLEIKYYTVS
;
A
#
# COMPACT_ATOMS: atom_id res chain seq x y z
N MET A 1 5.99 -69.86 27.12
CA MET A 1 6.61 -68.61 27.61
C MET A 1 6.88 -67.56 26.49
N LYS A 2 6.06 -67.47 25.43
CA LYS A 2 6.25 -66.52 24.30
C LYS A 2 5.22 -65.37 24.23
N LYS A 3 4.14 -65.41 25.01
CA LYS A 3 3.03 -64.43 24.93
C LYS A 3 3.28 -63.10 25.65
N LYS A 4 4.03 -63.07 26.77
CA LYS A 4 4.29 -61.82 27.53
C LYS A 4 5.09 -60.78 26.74
N SER A 5 6.13 -61.21 26.02
CA SER A 5 6.95 -60.31 25.19
C SER A 5 6.18 -59.74 24.00
N GLN A 6 5.23 -60.49 23.42
CA GLN A 6 4.40 -60.02 22.31
C GLN A 6 3.37 -58.97 22.75
N ILE A 7 2.82 -59.11 23.97
CA ILE A 7 1.87 -58.15 24.53
C ILE A 7 2.55 -56.80 24.80
N GLN A 8 3.76 -56.82 25.36
CA GLN A 8 4.53 -55.60 25.63
C GLN A 8 4.95 -54.86 24.35
N MET A 9 5.22 -55.59 23.25
CA MET A 9 5.48 -54.97 21.94
C MET A 9 4.22 -54.35 21.33
N MET A 10 3.02 -54.91 21.55
CA MET A 10 1.77 -54.32 21.07
C MET A 10 1.38 -53.05 21.83
N GLU A 11 1.69 -53.00 23.12
CA GLU A 11 1.44 -51.82 23.97
C GLU A 11 2.28 -50.61 23.54
N THR A 12 3.57 -50.81 23.25
CA THR A 12 4.44 -49.73 22.76
C THR A 12 4.03 -49.24 21.36
N ILE A 13 3.58 -50.14 20.48
CA ILE A 13 3.04 -49.79 19.16
C ILE A 13 1.77 -48.94 19.30
N ALA A 14 0.87 -49.29 20.23
CA ALA A 14 -0.35 -48.53 20.48
C ALA A 14 -0.05 -47.10 20.98
N ILE A 15 0.92 -46.95 21.88
CA ILE A 15 1.35 -45.63 22.37
C ILE A 15 1.96 -44.79 21.24
N MET A 16 2.81 -45.38 20.40
CA MET A 16 3.38 -44.67 19.25
C MET A 16 2.29 -44.24 18.26
N LEU A 17 1.29 -45.07 18.02
CA LEU A 17 0.16 -44.73 17.13
C LEU A 17 -0.61 -43.51 17.66
N ILE A 18 -0.95 -43.50 18.95
CA ILE A 18 -1.64 -42.36 19.59
C ILE A 18 -0.78 -41.10 19.49
N PHE A 19 0.53 -41.20 19.71
CA PHE A 19 1.47 -40.09 19.57
C PHE A 19 1.48 -39.51 18.14
N PHE A 20 1.52 -40.37 17.12
CA PHE A 20 1.45 -39.93 15.72
C PHE A 20 0.13 -39.23 15.39
N VAL A 21 -1.00 -39.74 15.89
CA VAL A 21 -2.31 -39.10 15.70
C VAL A 21 -2.32 -37.69 16.30
N ILE A 22 -1.77 -37.52 17.51
CA ILE A 22 -1.67 -36.20 18.16
C ILE A 22 -0.78 -35.25 17.34
N ILE A 23 0.36 -35.72 16.82
CA ILE A 23 1.25 -34.90 15.97
C ILE A 23 0.53 -34.45 14.70
N VAL A 24 -0.16 -35.35 14.00
CA VAL A 24 -0.85 -35.01 12.75
C VAL A 24 -1.94 -33.97 13.00
N ILE A 25 -2.71 -34.11 14.09
CA ILE A 25 -3.72 -33.12 14.47
C ILE A 25 -3.06 -31.77 14.83
N GLY A 26 -1.98 -31.79 15.60
CA GLY A 26 -1.24 -30.57 15.96
C GLY A 26 -0.67 -29.85 14.72
N PHE A 27 -0.10 -30.59 13.78
CA PHE A 27 0.52 -30.05 12.57
C PHE A 27 -0.52 -29.47 11.61
N THR A 28 -1.67 -30.15 11.44
CA THR A 28 -2.76 -29.65 10.59
C THR A 28 -3.37 -28.36 11.13
N PHE A 29 -3.52 -28.24 12.45
CA PHE A 29 -3.91 -26.97 13.08
C PHE A 29 -2.87 -25.87 12.89
N TYR A 30 -1.59 -26.16 13.15
CA TYR A 30 -0.51 -25.17 13.01
C TYR A 30 -0.41 -24.58 11.59
N ILE A 31 -0.49 -25.42 10.55
CA ILE A 31 -0.46 -24.98 9.15
C ILE A 31 -1.66 -24.07 8.84
N ARG A 32 -2.87 -24.46 9.28
CA ARG A 32 -4.10 -23.68 9.02
C ARG A 32 -4.05 -22.30 9.68
N THR A 33 -3.63 -22.22 10.94
CA THR A 33 -3.57 -20.93 11.66
C THR A 33 -2.45 -20.02 11.12
N SER A 34 -1.33 -20.59 10.67
CA SER A 34 -0.21 -19.82 10.13
C SER A 34 -0.54 -19.14 8.79
N GLY A 35 -1.29 -19.81 7.91
CA GLY A 35 -1.66 -19.27 6.59
C GLY A 35 -2.55 -18.01 6.65
N PHE A 36 -3.48 -17.95 7.60
CA PHE A 36 -4.41 -16.82 7.72
C PHE A 36 -3.72 -15.51 8.14
N SER A 37 -2.69 -15.60 8.99
CA SER A 37 -1.96 -14.42 9.48
C SER A 37 -1.09 -13.75 8.40
N GLN A 38 -0.66 -14.49 7.38
CA GLN A 38 0.23 -13.98 6.34
C GLN A 38 -0.49 -13.07 5.34
N GLY A 39 -1.70 -13.45 4.91
CA GLY A 39 -2.49 -12.63 3.99
C GLY A 39 -2.79 -11.24 4.55
N GLN A 40 -3.13 -11.14 5.83
CA GLN A 40 -3.39 -9.85 6.49
C GLN A 40 -2.13 -8.98 6.60
N LYS A 41 -0.97 -9.58 6.89
CA LYS A 41 0.30 -8.85 6.96
C LYS A 41 0.68 -8.29 5.60
N ILE A 42 0.50 -9.07 4.53
CA ILE A 42 0.79 -8.62 3.16
C ILE A 42 -0.13 -7.45 2.76
N ALA A 43 -1.43 -7.55 3.03
CA ALA A 43 -2.37 -6.46 2.74
C ALA A 43 -2.01 -5.17 3.48
N LYS A 44 -1.62 -5.26 4.76
CA LYS A 44 -1.16 -4.10 5.55
C LYS A 44 0.12 -3.48 5.00
N ILE A 45 1.09 -4.29 4.58
CA ILE A 45 2.33 -3.79 3.97
C ILE A 45 1.99 -3.02 2.69
N GLN A 46 1.08 -3.54 1.86
CA GLN A 46 0.70 -2.91 0.60
C GLN A 46 -0.06 -1.58 0.82
N GLU A 47 -0.91 -1.50 1.85
CA GLU A 47 -1.55 -0.24 2.26
C GLU A 47 -0.52 0.78 2.80
N LEU A 48 0.49 0.34 3.54
CA LEU A 48 1.56 1.22 4.00
C LEU A 48 2.38 1.79 2.84
N GLU A 49 2.57 1.03 1.75
CA GLU A 49 3.23 1.54 0.55
C GLU A 49 2.44 2.66 -0.13
N SER A 50 1.10 2.57 -0.22
CA SER A 50 0.31 3.67 -0.78
C SER A 50 0.37 4.95 0.08
N ILE A 51 0.51 4.80 1.40
CA ILE A 51 0.74 5.93 2.32
C ILE A 51 2.16 6.50 2.16
N LYS A 52 3.19 5.67 1.97
CA LYS A 52 4.55 6.18 1.70
C LYS A 52 4.61 6.98 0.41
N VAL A 53 3.95 6.50 -0.64
CA VAL A 53 3.83 7.21 -1.91
C VAL A 53 3.14 8.56 -1.70
N SER A 54 2.06 8.60 -0.90
CA SER A 54 1.36 9.85 -0.63
C SER A 54 2.21 10.88 0.11
N GLN A 55 2.98 10.44 1.10
CA GLN A 55 3.92 11.28 1.82
C GLN A 55 5.01 11.79 0.88
N ALA A 56 5.60 10.91 0.05
CA ALA A 56 6.62 11.30 -0.92
C ALA A 56 6.14 12.41 -1.86
N ILE A 57 4.91 12.30 -2.38
CA ILE A 57 4.32 13.31 -3.27
C ILE A 57 4.09 14.63 -2.53
N SER A 58 3.57 14.57 -1.29
CA SER A 58 3.33 15.77 -0.48
C SER A 58 4.61 16.52 -0.11
N PHE A 59 5.77 15.84 -0.17
CA PHE A 59 7.08 16.43 0.09
C PHE A 59 7.87 16.81 -1.17
N LEU A 60 7.26 16.77 -2.36
CA LEU A 60 7.91 17.21 -3.60
C LEU A 60 7.98 18.74 -3.69
N PRO A 61 9.17 19.36 -3.74
CA PRO A 61 9.30 20.80 -3.91
C PRO A 61 8.68 21.31 -5.23
N GLU A 62 8.59 20.44 -6.22
CA GLU A 62 7.96 20.68 -7.53
C GLU A 62 6.44 20.82 -7.42
N LEU A 63 5.80 20.37 -6.35
CA LEU A 63 4.34 20.50 -6.15
C LEU A 63 4.01 21.39 -4.96
N GLN A 64 4.87 21.42 -3.96
CA GLN A 64 4.63 22.13 -2.71
C GLN A 64 4.45 23.64 -2.87
N CYS A 65 3.53 24.18 -2.07
CA CYS A 65 3.42 25.61 -1.85
C CYS A 65 4.54 26.11 -0.92
N SER A 66 5.23 27.17 -1.34
CA SER A 66 6.14 27.93 -0.49
C SER A 66 5.69 29.39 -0.41
N SER A 67 5.55 29.93 0.81
CA SER A 67 5.29 31.35 1.00
C SER A 67 6.28 31.92 2.01
N LYS A 68 7.03 32.97 1.62
CA LYS A 68 8.04 33.62 2.49
C LYS A 68 9.05 32.63 3.10
N ASN A 69 9.57 31.69 2.30
CA ASN A 69 10.46 30.61 2.74
C ASN A 69 9.85 29.60 3.75
N ILE A 70 8.54 29.63 3.97
CA ILE A 70 7.85 28.63 4.79
C ILE A 70 7.12 27.67 3.86
N ILE A 71 7.47 26.39 3.96
CA ILE A 71 6.78 25.28 3.28
C ILE A 71 5.45 25.07 4.00
N LYS A 72 4.35 25.03 3.25
CA LYS A 72 3.03 24.70 3.81
C LYS A 72 2.73 23.23 3.58
N ASP A 73 2.52 22.50 4.66
CA ASP A 73 2.14 21.08 4.60
C ASP A 73 0.80 20.91 3.88
N ASN A 74 0.69 19.82 3.09
CA ASN A 74 -0.51 19.45 2.33
C ASN A 74 -1.06 20.56 1.42
N CYS A 75 -0.19 21.46 0.94
CA CYS A 75 -0.55 22.52 0.01
C CYS A 75 0.19 22.33 -1.32
N PHE A 76 -0.58 22.27 -2.41
CA PHE A 76 -0.08 22.09 -3.76
C PHE A 76 -0.35 23.36 -4.57
N ASP A 77 0.66 23.83 -5.30
CA ASP A 77 0.52 24.99 -6.17
C ASP A 77 -0.07 24.56 -7.52
N MET A 78 -1.17 25.19 -7.94
CA MET A 78 -1.89 24.86 -9.17
C MET A 78 -1.07 25.11 -10.43
N TYR A 79 -0.19 26.12 -10.44
CA TYR A 79 0.69 26.39 -11.58
C TYR A 79 1.82 25.39 -11.66
N LYS A 80 2.36 25.00 -10.51
CA LYS A 80 3.37 23.95 -10.49
C LYS A 80 2.78 22.60 -10.88
N LEU A 81 1.55 22.30 -10.45
CA LEU A 81 0.82 21.11 -10.88
C LEU A 81 0.64 21.05 -12.40
N SER A 82 0.21 22.15 -13.01
CA SER A 82 0.03 22.19 -14.47
C SER A 82 1.35 22.07 -15.21
N ALA A 83 2.42 22.72 -14.73
CA ALA A 83 3.76 22.55 -15.27
C ALA A 83 4.27 21.12 -15.11
N PHE A 84 4.06 20.49 -13.95
CA PHE A 84 4.46 19.10 -13.68
C PHE A 84 3.84 18.13 -14.68
N MET A 85 2.57 18.32 -15.04
CA MET A 85 1.92 17.46 -16.02
C MET A 85 2.60 17.49 -17.40
N THR A 86 3.21 18.62 -17.76
CA THR A 86 3.90 18.82 -19.05
C THR A 86 5.34 18.33 -19.08
N LEU A 87 5.91 17.89 -17.94
CA LEU A 87 7.28 17.40 -17.92
C LEU A 87 7.42 16.13 -18.79
N PRO A 88 8.35 16.13 -19.77
CA PRO A 88 8.67 14.92 -20.51
C PRO A 88 9.32 13.91 -19.57
N ASP A 89 9.07 12.63 -19.81
CA ASP A 89 9.70 11.50 -19.10
C ASP A 89 9.46 11.42 -17.57
N LYS A 90 8.49 12.19 -17.03
CA LYS A 90 8.15 12.18 -15.60
C LYS A 90 7.89 10.77 -15.06
N ASN A 91 7.30 9.88 -15.87
CA ASN A 91 6.97 8.53 -15.44
C ASN A 91 8.21 7.65 -15.18
N ASN A 92 9.34 7.93 -15.84
CA ASN A 92 10.59 7.19 -15.60
C ASN A 92 11.40 7.83 -14.48
N VAL A 93 11.50 9.16 -14.45
CA VAL A 93 12.22 9.91 -13.40
C VAL A 93 11.63 9.63 -12.01
N TYR A 94 10.31 9.62 -11.89
CA TYR A 94 9.64 9.43 -10.60
C TYR A 94 9.27 7.97 -10.28
N TYR A 95 9.59 7.02 -11.17
CA TYR A 95 9.33 5.60 -10.93
C TYR A 95 9.95 5.05 -9.62
N PRO A 96 11.20 5.41 -9.24
CA PRO A 96 11.77 4.92 -7.98
C PRO A 96 10.99 5.34 -6.73
N PHE A 97 10.19 6.40 -6.83
CA PHE A 97 9.41 6.94 -5.72
C PHE A 97 7.96 6.47 -5.73
N PHE A 98 7.34 6.39 -6.91
CA PHE A 98 5.89 6.11 -7.04
C PHE A 98 5.58 4.68 -7.52
N TYR A 99 6.59 3.96 -8.04
CA TYR A 99 6.45 2.59 -8.54
C TYR A 99 5.25 2.44 -9.50
N TYR A 100 4.42 1.41 -9.31
CA TYR A 100 3.19 1.22 -10.08
C TYR A 100 2.03 1.87 -9.33
N SER A 101 1.80 3.15 -9.59
CA SER A 101 0.68 3.91 -9.03
C SER A 101 0.01 4.80 -10.07
N ASP A 102 -1.26 5.14 -9.80
CA ASP A 102 -2.01 6.18 -10.48
C ASP A 102 -2.30 7.29 -9.46
N ILE A 103 -1.73 8.47 -9.68
CA ILE A 103 -1.74 9.61 -8.77
C ILE A 103 -2.50 10.74 -9.45
N THR A 104 -3.62 11.10 -8.84
CA THR A 104 -4.53 12.11 -9.35
C THR A 104 -4.81 13.14 -8.28
N VAL A 105 -4.74 14.40 -8.65
CA VAL A 105 -5.22 15.51 -7.81
C VAL A 105 -6.53 16.01 -8.36
N LYS A 106 -7.55 16.10 -7.51
CA LYS A 106 -8.87 16.62 -7.84
C LYS A 106 -9.15 17.86 -7.02
N GLU A 107 -9.49 18.97 -7.65
CA GLU A 107 -10.11 20.11 -7.00
C GLU A 107 -11.58 19.76 -6.76
N ILE A 108 -12.01 19.62 -5.51
CA ILE A 108 -13.41 19.31 -5.19
C ILE A 108 -14.26 20.58 -5.24
N TYR A 109 -13.67 21.72 -4.87
CA TYR A 109 -14.32 23.03 -4.87
C TYR A 109 -13.31 24.13 -5.19
N PRO A 110 -13.64 25.13 -6.04
CA PRO A 110 -14.97 25.40 -6.63
C PRO A 110 -15.23 24.82 -8.02
N SER A 111 -14.21 24.41 -8.79
CA SER A 111 -14.37 24.17 -10.24
C SER A 111 -14.31 22.69 -10.69
N ASN A 112 -14.25 21.73 -9.77
CA ASN A 112 -14.21 20.28 -10.06
C ASN A 112 -13.15 19.86 -11.10
N LYS A 113 -11.94 20.41 -11.02
CA LYS A 113 -10.84 20.12 -11.96
C LYS A 113 -10.05 18.88 -11.53
N GLU A 114 -9.45 18.19 -12.50
CA GLU A 114 -8.65 16.99 -12.26
C GLU A 114 -7.29 17.08 -12.98
N TRP A 115 -6.23 16.69 -12.28
CA TRP A 115 -4.87 16.62 -12.78
C TRP A 115 -4.31 15.22 -12.53
N ASN A 116 -4.04 14.47 -13.60
CA ASN A 116 -3.32 13.20 -13.49
C ASN A 116 -1.80 13.48 -13.53
N ILE A 117 -1.17 13.36 -12.36
CA ILE A 117 0.23 13.72 -12.15
C ILE A 117 1.14 12.60 -12.64
N TYR A 118 0.76 11.36 -12.35
CA TYR A 118 1.55 10.17 -12.65
C TYR A 118 0.62 8.99 -12.87
N ASN A 119 0.83 8.27 -13.97
CA ASN A 119 0.02 7.12 -14.31
C ASN A 119 0.93 5.98 -14.78
N ARG A 120 1.06 4.96 -13.92
CA ARG A 120 1.73 3.71 -14.25
C ARG A 120 0.97 2.55 -13.64
N THR A 121 0.11 1.95 -14.44
CA THR A 121 -0.72 0.82 -14.02
C THR A 121 -0.01 -0.52 -14.15
N ARG A 122 -0.46 -1.50 -13.37
CA ARG A 122 -0.06 -2.90 -13.47
C ARG A 122 -1.25 -3.79 -13.12
N SER A 123 -1.29 -5.00 -13.69
CA SER A 123 -2.28 -6.01 -13.32
C SER A 123 -2.06 -6.48 -11.87
N GLY A 124 -3.14 -6.53 -11.08
CA GLY A 124 -3.16 -7.09 -9.72
C GLY A 124 -4.10 -6.32 -8.77
N SER A 125 -3.87 -6.45 -7.45
CA SER A 125 -4.71 -5.81 -6.42
C SER A 125 -4.44 -4.32 -6.35
N VAL A 126 -5.52 -3.54 -6.18
CA VAL A 126 -5.50 -2.07 -6.16
C VAL A 126 -5.83 -1.56 -4.76
N TYR A 127 -4.92 -0.78 -4.19
CA TYR A 127 -5.11 -0.09 -2.91
C TYR A 127 -5.32 1.39 -3.17
N LYS A 128 -6.39 1.96 -2.60
CA LYS A 128 -6.75 3.37 -2.78
C LYS A 128 -6.52 4.13 -1.50
N THR A 129 -5.80 5.23 -1.59
CA THR A 129 -5.60 6.19 -0.49
C THR A 129 -5.99 7.56 -0.99
N SER A 130 -6.78 8.28 -0.20
CA SER A 130 -7.22 9.63 -0.54
C SER A 130 -6.91 10.58 0.61
N ILE A 131 -6.23 11.69 0.33
CA ILE A 131 -5.80 12.66 1.33
C ILE A 131 -6.29 14.06 0.93
N PRO A 132 -6.94 14.80 1.83
CA PRO A 132 -7.35 16.17 1.56
C PRO A 132 -6.12 17.07 1.42
N ILE A 133 -6.12 17.92 0.40
CA ILE A 133 -5.05 18.88 0.12
C ILE A 133 -5.62 20.26 -0.18
N LEU A 134 -4.82 21.28 0.10
CA LEU A 134 -5.10 22.66 -0.29
C LEU A 134 -4.48 22.91 -1.66
N LEU A 135 -5.26 23.46 -2.59
CA LEU A 135 -4.79 23.87 -3.90
C LEU A 135 -4.65 25.39 -3.91
N TYR A 136 -3.41 25.87 -4.04
CA TYR A 136 -3.12 27.30 -4.06
C TYR A 136 -2.94 27.82 -5.48
N ASN A 137 -3.67 28.88 -5.82
CA ASN A 137 -3.48 29.59 -7.06
C ASN A 137 -2.63 30.85 -6.82
N ALA A 138 -1.38 30.86 -7.31
CA ALA A 138 -0.45 31.97 -7.12
C ALA A 138 -0.88 33.28 -7.80
N THR A 139 -1.63 33.20 -8.91
CA THR A 139 -2.06 34.37 -9.70
C THR A 139 -3.26 35.07 -9.09
N THR A 140 -4.28 34.31 -8.68
CA THR A 140 -5.49 34.87 -8.03
C THR A 140 -5.33 34.97 -6.51
N ARG A 141 -4.28 34.36 -5.94
CA ARG A 141 -4.01 34.25 -4.50
C ARG A 141 -5.15 33.60 -3.71
N THR A 142 -5.90 32.71 -4.34
CA THR A 142 -7.02 31.98 -3.73
C THR A 142 -6.64 30.55 -3.38
N ASN A 143 -7.25 30.02 -2.33
CA ASN A 143 -7.16 28.61 -1.98
C ASN A 143 -8.42 27.89 -2.45
N SER A 144 -8.23 26.70 -3.03
CA SER A 144 -9.27 25.75 -3.38
C SER A 144 -9.08 24.49 -2.54
N PHE A 145 -10.17 23.75 -2.32
CA PHE A 145 -10.12 22.48 -1.60
C PHE A 145 -10.02 21.33 -2.60
N GLY A 146 -9.06 20.43 -2.38
CA GLY A 146 -8.83 19.29 -3.25
C GLY A 146 -8.60 17.99 -2.50
N MET A 147 -8.56 16.90 -3.27
CA MET A 147 -8.27 15.55 -2.82
C MET A 147 -7.15 14.99 -3.68
N LEU A 148 -6.10 14.50 -3.03
CA LEU A 148 -5.07 13.68 -3.64
C LEU A 148 -5.54 12.23 -3.58
N GLU A 149 -5.82 11.64 -4.73
CA GLU A 149 -6.17 10.22 -4.88
C GLU A 149 -4.97 9.44 -5.41
N ILE A 150 -4.63 8.35 -4.72
CA ILE A 150 -3.53 7.48 -5.08
C ILE A 150 -4.08 6.06 -5.17
N LYS A 151 -3.85 5.42 -6.32
CA LYS A 151 -4.13 4.00 -6.53
C LYS A 151 -2.80 3.29 -6.67
N TYR A 152 -2.47 2.41 -5.73
CA TYR A 152 -1.25 1.62 -5.77
C TYR A 152 -1.56 0.22 -6.31
N TYR A 153 -0.79 -0.20 -7.31
CA TYR A 153 -0.94 -1.49 -7.99
C TYR A 153 0.12 -2.48 -7.52
N THR A 154 -0.34 -3.60 -7.00
CA THR A 154 0.52 -4.67 -6.50
C THR A 154 0.52 -5.84 -7.47
N VAL A 155 1.56 -6.68 -7.41
CA VAL A 155 1.57 -7.94 -8.17
C VAL A 155 0.79 -8.97 -7.38
N SER A 156 -0.23 -9.57 -8.00
CA SER A 156 -0.92 -10.76 -7.49
C SER A 156 -0.06 -12.00 -7.67
#